data_AF-A0A1Y1S7L9-F1
#
_entry.id   AF-A0A1Y1S7L9-F1
#
_cell.length_a   1.000
_cell.length_b   1.000
_cell.length_c   1.000
_cell.angle_alpha   90.00
_cell.angle_beta   90.00
_cell.angle_gamma   90.00
#
_symmetry.space_group_name_H-M   'P 1'
#
loop_
_entity.id
_entity.type
_entity.pdbx_description
1 polymer ?
#
loop_
_entity_poly.entity_id
_entity_poly.type
_entity_poly.pdbx_seq_one_letter_code
_entity_poly.pdbx_strand_id
1 'polypeptide(L)'
;MIDTSKYIFEHKHGEVDYSRNKIALFEFDSTICIYERVVTESYIFQSQNCVKKLRDLHRDGYFVAIISNKKNVRTENEKKIFRKKITNICKEIDIPMIFIGSLIHSRFHKPTNGMYLYLLSQLTSTKDVVSGLLLLNHSEFQLKGMKLGEIGIIGNSKITSSIDLTNRPEMEIDVPTISRKFDDAFYVGDCVGRLTDYSDFDLKFAKNCGLRFFTPEQYFDNAEMIQYEISEKPIQLHVGNMDLSILKGVRAVFCYGPLYSGMQYFVKRFVDGDAVVFYNLNKVDRIREITKSNEYVCLVFEYDKSVIKQLKNTLHLSEEIHNFKISRYNSNILKEFKNKHNVPFVYDDSLFSEFKKEICKQLL
;
A
#
# COMPACT_ATOMS: atom_id res chain seq x y z
N MET A 1 7.96 15.37 9.49
CA MET A 1 7.23 14.11 9.73
C MET A 1 5.82 14.25 9.18
N ILE A 2 5.31 13.20 8.53
CA ILE A 2 3.93 13.16 8.03
C ILE A 2 2.97 13.24 9.22
N ASP A 3 1.87 13.99 9.09
CA ASP A 3 0.73 13.88 9.99
C ASP A 3 0.04 12.51 9.81
N THR A 4 0.42 11.54 10.65
CA THR A 4 -0.08 10.16 10.57
C THR A 4 -1.54 10.04 11.01
N SER A 5 -2.12 11.06 11.66
CA SER A 5 -3.50 11.00 12.18
C SER A 5 -4.57 10.86 11.09
N LYS A 6 -4.24 11.26 9.86
CA LYS A 6 -5.09 11.08 8.67
C LYS A 6 -5.07 9.66 8.11
N TYR A 7 -4.02 8.90 8.44
CA TYR A 7 -3.74 7.58 7.90
C TYR A 7 -4.06 6.48 8.89
N ILE A 8 -3.69 6.70 10.15
CA ILE A 8 -3.70 5.71 11.22
C ILE A 8 -4.66 6.13 12.31
N PHE A 9 -5.47 5.18 12.76
CA PHE A 9 -6.14 5.22 14.05
C PHE A 9 -5.27 4.51 15.09
N GLU A 10 -4.80 5.24 16.09
CA GLU A 10 -4.06 4.69 17.22
C GLU A 10 -4.93 4.68 18.49
N HIS A 11 -4.85 3.58 19.24
CA HIS A 11 -5.40 3.48 20.58
C HIS A 11 -4.41 2.75 21.49
N LYS A 12 -4.01 3.40 22.59
CA LYS A 12 -3.11 2.84 23.59
C LYS A 12 -3.90 2.46 24.84
N HIS A 13 -3.61 1.30 25.40
CA HIS A 13 -4.20 0.82 26.64
C HIS A 13 -3.08 0.46 27.63
N GLY A 14 -3.22 0.91 28.88
CA GLY A 14 -2.21 0.70 29.94
C GLY A 14 -0.90 1.46 29.73
N GLU A 15 0.06 1.21 30.61
CA GLU A 15 1.42 1.75 30.50
C GLU A 15 2.28 0.83 29.63
N VAL A 16 2.45 1.22 28.37
CA VAL A 16 3.19 0.43 27.38
C VAL A 16 4.69 0.60 27.57
N ASP A 17 5.39 -0.52 27.73
CA ASP A 17 6.85 -0.59 27.80
C ASP A 17 7.46 -0.73 26.39
N TYR A 18 7.96 0.40 25.87
CA TYR A 18 8.60 0.49 24.54
C TYR A 18 10.04 -0.05 24.51
N SER A 19 10.58 -0.55 25.63
CA SER A 19 11.93 -1.13 25.69
C SER A 19 11.96 -2.63 25.41
N ARG A 20 10.79 -3.29 25.32
CA ARG A 20 10.68 -4.74 25.07
C ARG A 20 11.35 -5.15 23.76
N ASN A 21 12.13 -6.22 23.81
CA ASN A 21 12.88 -6.76 22.67
C ASN A 21 12.23 -8.01 22.02
N LYS A 22 11.00 -8.34 22.39
CA LYS A 22 10.17 -9.35 21.72
C LYS A 22 8.89 -8.70 21.22
N ILE A 23 8.40 -9.05 20.04
CA ILE A 23 7.23 -8.44 19.41
C ILE A 23 6.21 -9.52 19.02
N ALA A 24 4.96 -9.33 19.44
CA ALA A 24 3.82 -10.13 19.02
C ALA A 24 2.76 -9.21 18.41
N LEU A 25 2.55 -9.33 17.11
CA LEU A 25 1.59 -8.53 16.36
C LEU A 25 0.38 -9.36 15.95
N PHE A 26 -0.80 -8.76 15.93
CA PHE A 26 -2.05 -9.44 15.59
C PHE A 26 -2.88 -8.62 14.61
N GLU A 27 -3.51 -9.23 13.61
CA GLU A 27 -4.71 -8.66 12.99
C GLU A 27 -5.83 -8.61 14.03
N PHE A 28 -6.79 -7.71 13.84
CA PHE A 28 -7.96 -7.59 14.68
C PHE A 28 -9.15 -8.41 14.16
N ASP A 29 -9.64 -8.09 12.97
CA ASP A 29 -10.86 -8.71 12.42
C ASP A 29 -10.56 -10.15 11.99
N SER A 30 -11.44 -11.09 12.34
CA SER A 30 -11.28 -12.53 12.12
C SER A 30 -10.02 -13.16 12.75
N THR A 31 -9.31 -12.42 13.62
CA THR A 31 -8.10 -12.89 14.31
C THR A 31 -8.21 -12.75 15.82
N ILE A 32 -8.39 -11.53 16.33
CA ILE A 32 -8.68 -11.30 17.76
C ILE A 32 -10.18 -11.42 18.00
N CYS A 33 -10.99 -10.81 17.12
CA CYS A 33 -12.45 -10.85 17.21
C CYS A 33 -13.06 -11.31 15.89
N ILE A 34 -14.23 -11.93 15.95
CA ILE A 34 -15.05 -12.18 14.76
C ILE A 34 -15.32 -10.85 14.05
N TYR A 35 -15.16 -10.82 12.73
CA TYR A 35 -15.44 -9.63 11.93
C TYR A 35 -16.90 -9.22 12.07
N GLU A 36 -17.12 -7.97 12.48
CA GLU A 36 -18.42 -7.31 12.48
C GLU A 36 -18.26 -5.90 11.92
N ARG A 37 -19.30 -5.39 11.24
CA ARG A 37 -19.31 -3.99 10.81
C ARG A 37 -19.26 -3.08 12.04
N VAL A 38 -18.60 -1.94 11.90
CA VAL A 38 -18.47 -0.93 12.97
C VAL A 38 -19.77 -0.13 13.10
N VAL A 39 -20.82 -0.81 13.54
CA VAL A 39 -22.14 -0.23 13.83
C VAL A 39 -22.47 -0.33 15.32
N THR A 40 -21.81 -1.25 16.03
CA THR A 40 -21.97 -1.51 17.47
C THR A 40 -20.61 -1.59 18.15
N GLU A 41 -20.62 -1.48 19.47
CA GLU A 41 -19.43 -1.75 20.31
C GLU A 41 -19.31 -3.22 20.75
N SER A 42 -20.26 -4.07 20.32
CA SER A 42 -20.24 -5.51 20.60
C SER A 42 -19.03 -6.19 19.97
N TYR A 43 -18.56 -7.26 20.58
CA TYR A 43 -17.51 -8.11 20.05
C TYR A 43 -17.64 -9.52 20.60
N ILE A 44 -17.08 -10.47 19.85
CA ILE A 44 -16.88 -11.85 20.26
C ILE A 44 -15.44 -12.18 19.92
N PHE A 45 -14.68 -12.73 20.87
CA PHE A 45 -13.32 -13.20 20.58
C PHE A 45 -13.35 -14.34 19.57
N GLN A 46 -12.36 -14.35 18.67
CA GLN A 46 -12.23 -15.36 17.63
C GLN A 46 -12.02 -16.77 18.21
N SER A 47 -11.32 -16.86 19.34
CA SER A 47 -11.09 -18.11 20.09
C SER A 47 -11.25 -17.86 21.59
N GLN A 48 -11.73 -18.87 22.31
CA GLN A 48 -11.81 -18.87 23.78
C GLN A 48 -10.41 -18.73 24.43
N ASN A 49 -9.35 -19.12 23.72
CA ASN A 49 -7.97 -19.04 24.20
C ASN A 49 -7.32 -17.66 23.98
N CYS A 50 -7.97 -16.76 23.24
CA CYS A 50 -7.39 -15.47 22.83
C CYS A 50 -6.89 -14.64 24.01
N VAL A 51 -7.73 -14.39 25.01
CA VAL A 51 -7.39 -13.58 26.19
C VAL A 51 -6.20 -14.20 26.95
N LYS A 52 -6.26 -15.51 27.21
CA LYS A 52 -5.20 -16.22 27.94
C LYS A 52 -3.85 -16.13 27.21
N LYS A 53 -3.83 -16.41 25.89
CA LYS A 53 -2.59 -16.40 25.08
C LYS A 53 -1.95 -15.01 25.02
N LEU A 54 -2.75 -13.94 24.91
CA LEU A 54 -2.23 -12.57 24.94
C LEU A 54 -1.63 -12.20 26.30
N ARG A 55 -2.27 -12.62 27.40
CA ARG A 55 -1.72 -12.44 28.76
C ARG A 55 -0.42 -13.22 28.96
N ASP A 56 -0.38 -14.46 28.48
CA ASP A 56 0.81 -15.30 28.53
C ASP A 56 1.98 -14.63 27.78
N LEU A 57 1.76 -14.10 26.57
CA LEU A 57 2.77 -13.33 25.83
C LEU A 57 3.29 -12.12 26.60
N HIS A 58 2.39 -11.35 27.20
CA HIS A 58 2.80 -10.19 27.98
C HIS A 58 3.69 -10.60 29.17
N ARG A 59 3.33 -11.67 29.88
CA ARG A 59 4.16 -12.25 30.95
C ARG A 59 5.52 -12.73 30.43
N ASP A 60 5.58 -13.27 29.22
CA ASP A 60 6.79 -13.80 28.60
C ASP A 60 7.68 -12.71 27.96
N GLY A 61 7.36 -11.43 28.20
CA GLY A 61 8.18 -10.28 27.82
C GLY A 61 7.89 -9.69 26.44
N TYR A 62 6.80 -10.10 25.76
CA TYR A 62 6.45 -9.56 24.45
C TYR A 62 5.81 -8.18 24.53
N PHE A 63 6.22 -7.29 23.63
CA PHE A 63 5.43 -6.15 23.22
C PHE A 63 4.24 -6.67 22.40
N VAL A 64 3.03 -6.48 22.91
CA VAL A 64 1.80 -6.95 22.24
C VAL A 64 1.12 -5.77 21.54
N ALA A 65 0.90 -5.89 20.24
CA ALA A 65 0.17 -4.89 19.47
C ALA A 65 -0.75 -5.49 18.42
N ILE A 66 -1.74 -4.71 18.02
CA ILE A 66 -2.70 -5.05 16.98
C ILE A 66 -2.46 -4.13 15.77
N ILE A 67 -2.30 -4.72 14.58
CA ILE A 67 -2.13 -4.04 13.30
C ILE A 67 -3.22 -4.47 12.34
N SER A 68 -4.05 -3.52 11.90
CA SER A 68 -5.27 -3.83 11.13
C SER A 68 -5.58 -2.85 10.00
N ASN A 69 -6.20 -3.36 8.93
CA ASN A 69 -6.72 -2.54 7.83
C ASN A 69 -8.16 -2.07 8.14
N LYS A 70 -8.35 -0.84 8.64
CA LYS A 70 -9.65 -0.30 9.12
C LYS A 70 -10.31 0.72 8.20
N LYS A 71 -10.31 0.45 6.89
CA LYS A 71 -10.98 1.30 5.86
C LYS A 71 -12.51 1.41 6.00
N ASN A 72 -13.11 0.58 6.86
CA ASN A 72 -14.52 0.61 7.21
C ASN A 72 -14.86 1.64 8.30
N VAL A 73 -13.86 2.20 8.99
CA VAL A 73 -14.04 3.30 9.94
C VAL A 73 -13.82 4.62 9.21
N ARG A 74 -14.89 5.27 8.75
CA ARG A 74 -14.82 6.41 7.82
C ARG A 74 -15.21 7.74 8.45
N THR A 75 -16.18 7.71 9.35
CA THR A 75 -16.77 8.89 10.00
C THR A 75 -16.28 9.05 11.43
N GLU A 76 -16.37 10.26 11.98
CA GLU A 76 -16.05 10.51 13.39
C GLU A 76 -16.94 9.71 14.35
N ASN A 77 -18.19 9.44 13.98
CA ASN A 77 -19.07 8.60 14.77
C ASN A 77 -18.61 7.12 14.78
N GLU A 78 -18.25 6.57 13.63
CA GLU A 78 -17.67 5.21 13.55
C GLU A 78 -16.35 5.12 14.32
N LYS A 79 -15.49 6.15 14.26
CA LYS A 79 -14.26 6.22 15.07
C LYS A 79 -14.57 6.19 16.56
N LYS A 80 -15.61 6.90 17.02
CA LYS A 80 -16.04 6.92 18.43
C LYS A 80 -16.55 5.54 18.87
N ILE A 81 -17.41 4.90 18.08
CA ILE A 81 -17.93 3.55 18.34
C ILE A 81 -16.77 2.55 18.40
N PHE A 82 -15.87 2.60 17.40
CA PHE A 82 -14.73 1.71 17.32
C PHE A 82 -13.76 1.91 18.50
N ARG A 83 -13.48 3.16 18.90
CA ARG A 83 -12.65 3.45 20.08
C ARG A 83 -13.24 2.81 21.33
N LYS A 84 -14.56 2.87 21.53
CA LYS A 84 -15.22 2.20 22.67
C LYS A 84 -15.09 0.68 22.60
N LYS A 85 -15.34 0.08 21.43
CA LYS A 85 -15.15 -1.36 21.19
C LYS A 85 -13.73 -1.82 21.58
N ILE A 86 -12.71 -1.15 21.04
CA ILE A 86 -11.31 -1.45 21.38
C ILE A 86 -11.02 -1.24 22.86
N THR A 87 -11.53 -0.16 23.46
CA THR A 87 -11.36 0.10 24.91
C THR A 87 -11.91 -1.05 25.76
N ASN A 88 -13.09 -1.57 25.42
CA ASN A 88 -13.71 -2.68 26.16
C ASN A 88 -12.93 -3.98 25.99
N ILE A 89 -12.51 -4.29 24.75
CA ILE A 89 -11.67 -5.46 24.46
C ILE A 89 -10.35 -5.39 25.24
N CYS A 90 -9.65 -4.25 25.20
CA CYS A 90 -8.38 -4.10 25.91
C CYS A 90 -8.55 -4.24 27.43
N LYS A 91 -9.65 -3.72 28.01
CA LYS A 91 -9.97 -3.91 29.43
C LYS A 91 -10.23 -5.38 29.79
N GLU A 92 -10.84 -6.15 28.89
CA GLU A 92 -11.06 -7.58 29.12
C GLU A 92 -9.77 -8.39 28.97
N ILE A 93 -8.90 -8.04 28.01
CA ILE A 93 -7.58 -8.68 27.87
C ILE A 93 -6.67 -8.31 29.04
N ASP A 94 -6.75 -7.08 29.53
CA ASP A 94 -6.08 -6.57 30.73
C ASP A 94 -4.54 -6.69 30.69
N ILE A 95 -3.94 -6.19 29.59
CA ILE A 95 -2.48 -6.01 29.44
C ILE A 95 -2.18 -4.70 28.72
N PRO A 96 -1.01 -4.08 28.95
CA PRO A 96 -0.55 -2.98 28.12
C PRO A 96 -0.42 -3.37 26.65
N MET A 97 -1.09 -2.64 25.75
CA MET A 97 -1.05 -2.89 24.31
C MET A 97 -1.38 -1.66 23.48
N ILE A 98 -1.00 -1.71 22.20
CA ILE A 98 -1.32 -0.68 21.21
C ILE A 98 -2.12 -1.28 20.06
N PHE A 99 -3.19 -0.59 19.67
CA PHE A 99 -3.88 -0.82 18.41
C PHE A 99 -3.45 0.24 17.38
N ILE A 100 -3.08 -0.19 16.18
CA ILE A 100 -2.71 0.63 15.03
C ILE A 100 -3.56 0.18 13.84
N GLY A 101 -4.44 1.05 13.34
CA GLY A 101 -5.33 0.72 12.22
C GLY A 101 -5.22 1.68 11.04
N SER A 102 -4.98 1.19 9.83
CA SER A 102 -4.96 2.02 8.61
C SER A 102 -6.38 2.38 8.17
N LEU A 103 -6.75 3.66 8.23
CA LEU A 103 -8.08 4.18 7.90
C LEU A 103 -8.32 4.34 6.40
N ILE A 104 -7.26 4.48 5.62
CA ILE A 104 -7.32 4.67 4.16
C ILE A 104 -6.39 3.70 3.43
N HIS A 105 -6.64 3.52 2.13
CA HIS A 105 -5.81 2.70 1.25
C HIS A 105 -4.58 3.53 0.85
N SER A 106 -3.50 3.37 1.60
CA SER A 106 -2.30 4.23 1.61
C SER A 106 -1.04 3.42 1.93
N ARG A 107 0.11 4.08 2.08
CA ARG A 107 1.38 3.45 2.47
C ARG A 107 1.39 2.74 3.83
N PHE A 108 0.33 2.93 4.62
CA PHE A 108 0.12 2.27 5.91
C PHE A 108 -0.83 1.07 5.80
N HIS A 109 -1.46 0.85 4.65
CA HIS A 109 -2.40 -0.25 4.45
C HIS A 109 -1.65 -1.53 4.10
N LYS A 110 -1.91 -2.62 4.84
CA LYS A 110 -1.33 -3.93 4.52
C LYS A 110 -1.70 -4.33 3.08
N PRO A 111 -0.77 -4.93 2.31
CA PRO A 111 0.42 -5.63 2.80
C PRO A 111 1.67 -4.75 3.01
N THR A 112 1.56 -3.43 2.83
CA THR A 112 2.71 -2.55 3.07
C THR A 112 3.15 -2.57 4.54
N ASN A 113 4.43 -2.40 4.80
CA ASN A 113 5.03 -2.43 6.15
C ASN A 113 4.91 -1.08 6.90
N GLY A 114 4.17 -0.09 6.38
CA GLY A 114 4.11 1.25 6.95
C GLY A 114 3.61 1.31 8.39
N MET A 115 2.57 0.54 8.76
CA MET A 115 2.10 0.49 10.16
C MET A 115 3.14 -0.13 11.10
N TYR A 116 3.90 -1.12 10.62
CA TYR A 116 4.97 -1.72 11.42
C TYR A 116 6.15 -0.78 11.59
N LEU A 117 6.55 -0.07 10.53
CA LEU A 117 7.54 1.00 10.63
C LEU A 117 7.11 2.09 11.63
N TYR A 118 5.83 2.46 11.61
CA TYR A 118 5.29 3.42 12.57
C TYR A 118 5.43 2.88 14.00
N LEU A 119 5.12 1.60 14.25
CA LEU A 119 5.36 0.97 15.54
C LEU A 119 6.86 0.96 15.93
N LEU A 120 7.75 0.52 15.04
CA LEU A 120 9.19 0.50 15.27
C LEU A 120 9.75 1.89 15.58
N SER A 121 9.12 2.95 15.08
CA SER A 121 9.52 4.33 15.37
C SER A 121 9.25 4.75 16.81
N GLN A 122 8.42 3.99 17.52
CA GLN A 122 8.11 4.21 18.93
C GLN A 122 8.97 3.36 19.87
N LEU A 123 9.55 2.25 19.40
CA LEU A 123 10.36 1.35 20.24
C LEU A 123 11.75 1.91 20.48
N THR A 124 12.23 1.81 21.73
CA THR A 124 13.51 2.39 22.15
C THR A 124 14.69 1.87 21.34
N SER A 125 14.69 0.57 20.99
CA SER A 125 15.79 -0.09 20.27
C SER A 125 15.87 0.27 18.77
N THR A 126 14.77 0.75 18.17
CA THR A 126 14.68 0.94 16.72
C THR A 126 14.35 2.36 16.30
N LYS A 127 13.82 3.22 17.19
CA LYS A 127 13.35 4.57 16.86
C LYS A 127 14.37 5.40 16.07
N ASP A 128 15.64 5.36 16.44
CA ASP A 128 16.68 6.17 15.81
C ASP A 128 16.98 5.68 14.39
N VAL A 129 17.01 4.35 14.22
CA VAL A 129 17.25 3.69 12.92
C VAL A 129 16.11 3.94 11.94
N VAL A 130 14.86 3.84 12.41
CA VAL A 130 13.70 3.94 11.51
C VAL A 130 13.24 5.37 11.25
N SER A 131 13.64 6.34 12.10
CA SER A 131 13.27 7.74 11.97
C SER A 131 13.58 8.34 10.60
N GLY A 132 14.55 7.79 9.86
CA GLY A 132 14.96 8.22 8.52
C GLY A 132 14.34 7.47 7.35
N LEU A 133 13.54 6.41 7.58
CA LEU A 133 13.05 5.54 6.52
C LEU A 133 12.00 6.20 5.62
N LEU A 134 12.07 5.85 4.33
CA LEU A 134 11.33 6.49 3.26
C LEU A 134 9.80 6.44 3.46
N LEU A 135 9.29 5.31 3.95
CA LEU A 135 7.85 5.11 4.18
C LEU A 135 7.29 5.95 5.33
N LEU A 136 8.11 6.37 6.29
CA LEU A 136 7.68 7.27 7.38
C LEU A 136 7.80 8.75 7.03
N ASN A 137 8.72 9.08 6.11
CA ASN A 137 9.09 10.46 5.79
C ASN A 137 8.63 10.94 4.41
N HIS A 138 7.61 10.32 3.84
CA HIS A 138 6.96 10.77 2.62
C HIS A 138 6.20 12.11 2.80
N SER A 139 6.93 13.18 3.05
CA SER A 139 6.54 14.57 2.81
C SER A 139 7.43 15.04 1.67
N GLU A 140 7.01 14.76 0.43
CA GLU A 140 7.61 15.25 -0.81
C GLU A 140 9.16 15.17 -0.91
N PHE A 141 9.62 14.26 -1.76
CA PHE A 141 10.86 14.42 -2.52
C PHE A 141 10.73 15.62 -3.52
N GLN A 142 10.34 16.81 -3.04
CA GLN A 142 10.45 18.11 -3.70
C GLN A 142 11.92 18.56 -3.81
N LEU A 143 12.82 17.63 -4.12
CA LEU A 143 14.20 17.89 -4.54
C LEU A 143 14.50 17.29 -5.93
N LYS A 144 13.49 16.79 -6.65
CA LYS A 144 13.54 16.72 -8.11
C LYS A 144 12.88 17.97 -8.69
N GLY A 145 13.55 19.13 -8.55
CA GLY A 145 13.03 20.37 -9.14
C GLY A 145 13.61 21.71 -8.65
N MET A 146 14.42 21.74 -7.58
CA MET A 146 15.15 22.98 -7.26
C MET A 146 16.28 23.18 -8.26
N LYS A 147 16.11 24.13 -9.19
CA LYS A 147 17.27 24.87 -9.70
C LYS A 147 17.88 25.61 -8.52
N LEU A 148 19.21 25.57 -8.42
CA LEU A 148 19.98 26.36 -7.47
C LEU A 148 19.56 27.84 -7.61
N GLY A 149 18.99 28.42 -6.56
CA GLY A 149 18.63 29.83 -6.49
C GLY A 149 17.13 30.11 -6.53
N GLU A 150 16.50 30.12 -5.35
CA GLU A 150 15.46 31.08 -4.94
C GLU A 150 14.97 30.68 -3.53
N ILE A 151 15.68 31.17 -2.51
CA ILE A 151 15.25 31.11 -1.12
C ILE A 151 14.30 32.28 -0.90
N GLY A 152 13.00 31.99 -0.82
CA GLY A 152 12.01 32.89 -0.25
C GLY A 152 12.06 32.81 1.27
N ILE A 153 12.46 33.91 1.91
CA ILE A 153 12.53 34.11 3.35
C ILE A 153 11.14 34.02 3.98
N ILE A 154 10.97 33.21 5.03
CA ILE A 154 9.91 33.40 6.02
C ILE A 154 10.48 33.18 7.44
N GLY A 155 10.55 34.27 8.22
CA GLY A 155 10.61 34.23 9.70
C GLY A 155 12.00 34.28 10.33
N ASN A 156 12.19 35.24 11.25
CA ASN A 156 13.44 35.55 11.98
C ASN A 156 13.87 34.46 12.99
N SER A 157 14.32 33.31 12.51
CA SER A 157 15.11 32.39 13.34
C SER A 157 16.18 31.69 12.50
N LYS A 158 17.43 32.12 12.69
CA LYS A 158 18.64 31.45 12.18
C LYS A 158 18.72 30.05 12.80
N ILE A 159 18.35 29.01 12.07
CA ILE A 159 18.89 27.68 12.33
C ILE A 159 20.11 27.52 11.43
N THR A 160 21.29 27.72 12.03
CA THR A 160 22.59 27.44 11.42
C THR A 160 22.97 26.01 11.79
N SER A 161 22.45 25.07 11.02
CA SER A 161 23.08 23.76 10.84
C SER A 161 22.60 23.22 9.50
N SER A 162 23.41 23.44 8.47
CA SER A 162 23.32 22.69 7.22
C SER A 162 23.40 21.21 7.56
N ILE A 163 22.26 20.53 7.56
CA ILE A 163 22.24 19.07 7.56
C ILE A 163 22.68 18.67 6.15
N ASP A 164 23.91 18.19 6.04
CA ASP A 164 24.42 17.58 4.82
C ASP A 164 23.62 16.29 4.55
N LEU A 165 22.58 16.41 3.72
CA LEU A 165 21.76 15.30 3.26
C LEU A 165 22.42 14.51 2.12
N THR A 166 23.62 14.90 1.67
CA THR A 166 24.35 14.23 0.58
C THR A 166 25.17 13.03 1.06
N ASN A 167 25.47 12.97 2.37
CA ASN A 167 26.11 11.84 3.04
C ASN A 167 25.14 11.04 3.90
N ARG A 168 23.99 10.63 3.35
CA ARG A 168 23.33 9.46 3.91
C ARG A 168 24.12 8.25 3.42
N PRO A 169 24.66 7.38 4.31
CA PRO A 169 25.15 6.09 3.83
C PRO A 169 24.00 5.46 3.05
N GLU A 170 24.33 4.75 1.97
CA GLU A 170 23.46 3.76 1.35
C GLU A 170 23.10 2.72 2.44
N MET A 171 22.28 3.10 3.40
CA MET A 171 21.89 2.25 4.50
C MET A 171 20.73 1.47 3.96
N GLU A 172 21.11 0.38 3.30
CA GLU A 172 20.37 -0.78 2.87
C GLU A 172 19.70 -1.48 4.07
N ILE A 173 19.06 -0.73 4.97
CA ILE A 173 18.31 -1.29 6.08
C ILE A 173 16.91 -1.61 5.56
N ASP A 174 16.77 -2.84 5.11
CA ASP A 174 15.47 -3.44 4.87
C ASP A 174 14.74 -3.68 6.20
N VAL A 175 13.40 -3.62 6.18
CA VAL A 175 12.59 -3.86 7.38
C VAL A 175 12.81 -5.26 7.96
N PRO A 176 12.94 -6.34 7.16
CA PRO A 176 13.26 -7.66 7.68
C PRO A 176 14.54 -7.73 8.52
N THR A 177 15.59 -6.99 8.16
CA THR A 177 16.85 -6.96 8.93
C THR A 177 16.67 -6.26 10.26
N ILE A 178 15.79 -5.26 10.35
CA ILE A 178 15.43 -4.66 11.64
C ILE A 178 14.71 -5.69 12.51
N SER A 179 13.75 -6.42 11.93
CA SER A 179 12.99 -7.44 12.67
C SER A 179 13.84 -8.57 13.23
N ARG A 180 14.90 -8.96 12.52
CA ARG A 180 15.86 -9.98 13.00
C ARG A 180 16.69 -9.55 14.21
N LYS A 181 16.67 -8.26 14.60
CA LYS A 181 17.38 -7.77 15.81
C LYS A 181 16.59 -8.02 17.10
N PHE A 182 15.28 -8.29 16.99
CA PHE A 182 14.46 -8.66 18.14
C PHE A 182 14.74 -10.12 18.51
N ASP A 183 14.69 -10.44 19.80
CA ASP A 183 14.88 -11.81 20.29
C ASP A 183 13.81 -12.75 19.75
N ASP A 184 12.61 -12.21 19.56
CA ASP A 184 11.54 -12.87 18.81
C ASP A 184 10.55 -11.85 18.24
N ALA A 185 10.06 -12.07 17.02
CA ALA A 185 9.07 -11.23 16.37
C ALA A 185 8.15 -12.04 15.44
N PHE A 186 6.84 -11.93 15.63
CA PHE A 186 5.86 -12.62 14.79
C PHE A 186 4.56 -11.82 14.58
N TYR A 187 3.81 -12.23 13.56
CA TYR A 187 2.49 -11.74 13.22
C TYR A 187 1.47 -12.87 13.16
N VAL A 188 0.28 -12.63 13.69
CA VAL A 188 -0.87 -13.52 13.59
C VAL A 188 -1.96 -12.85 12.77
N GLY A 189 -2.46 -13.51 11.72
CA GLY A 189 -3.52 -12.97 10.87
C GLY A 189 -4.27 -14.03 10.07
N ASP A 190 -5.50 -13.75 9.65
CA ASP A 190 -6.38 -14.71 8.98
C ASP A 190 -6.20 -14.71 7.45
N CYS A 191 -5.77 -13.60 6.85
CA CYS A 191 -5.72 -13.46 5.39
C CYS A 191 -4.43 -14.04 4.79
N VAL A 192 -4.45 -15.32 4.43
CA VAL A 192 -3.30 -16.05 3.85
C VAL A 192 -3.47 -16.43 2.38
N GLY A 193 -4.62 -16.10 1.78
CA GLY A 193 -4.90 -16.38 0.37
C GLY A 193 -5.63 -17.69 0.10
N ARG A 194 -6.33 -18.26 1.10
CA ARG A 194 -7.25 -19.40 0.91
C ARG A 194 -8.36 -19.02 -0.07
N LEU A 195 -9.02 -20.02 -0.66
CA LEU A 195 -10.18 -19.79 -1.56
C LEU A 195 -11.30 -18.93 -0.92
N THR A 196 -11.47 -19.06 0.40
CA THR A 196 -12.45 -18.31 1.18
C THR A 196 -11.92 -16.98 1.71
N ASP A 197 -10.62 -16.73 1.61
CA ASP A 197 -10.03 -15.49 2.09
C ASP A 197 -10.34 -14.34 1.14
N TYR A 198 -10.51 -13.15 1.72
CA TYR A 198 -10.68 -11.93 0.94
C TYR A 198 -9.39 -11.50 0.21
N SER A 199 -8.23 -11.84 0.79
CA SER A 199 -6.90 -11.47 0.31
C SER A 199 -5.81 -12.33 0.95
N ASP A 200 -4.55 -12.07 0.58
CA ASP A 200 -3.33 -12.61 1.16
C ASP A 200 -2.54 -11.52 1.93
N PHE A 201 -3.22 -10.45 2.37
CA PHE A 201 -2.57 -9.26 2.90
C PHE A 201 -1.81 -9.49 4.21
N ASP A 202 -2.24 -10.43 5.06
CA ASP A 202 -1.58 -10.67 6.34
C ASP A 202 -0.28 -11.44 6.16
N LEU A 203 -0.33 -12.47 5.31
CA LEU A 203 0.86 -13.24 4.94
C LEU A 203 1.90 -12.36 4.25
N LYS A 204 1.48 -11.54 3.28
CA LYS A 204 2.37 -10.60 2.59
C LYS A 204 2.90 -9.51 3.53
N PHE A 205 2.07 -9.00 4.44
CA PHE A 205 2.51 -8.04 5.46
C PHE A 205 3.61 -8.63 6.34
N ALA A 206 3.42 -9.84 6.85
CA ALA A 206 4.45 -10.51 7.65
C ALA A 206 5.74 -10.72 6.87
N LYS A 207 5.67 -11.15 5.60
CA LYS A 207 6.84 -11.27 4.71
C LYS A 207 7.55 -9.93 4.53
N ASN A 208 6.82 -8.87 4.19
CA ASN A 208 7.37 -7.52 3.98
C ASN A 208 7.97 -6.90 5.25
N CYS A 209 7.53 -7.36 6.41
CA CYS A 209 8.08 -6.97 7.70
C CYS A 209 9.21 -7.91 8.17
N GLY A 210 9.40 -9.08 7.55
CA GLY A 210 10.34 -10.10 8.05
C GLY A 210 9.93 -10.74 9.37
N LEU A 211 8.61 -10.89 9.59
CA LEU A 211 8.04 -11.49 10.79
C LEU A 211 7.70 -12.96 10.55
N ARG A 212 7.89 -13.81 11.56
CA ARG A 212 7.30 -15.15 11.54
C ARG A 212 5.78 -15.02 11.49
N PHE A 213 5.08 -15.94 10.82
CA PHE A 213 3.65 -15.84 10.61
C PHE A 213 2.90 -17.05 11.16
N PHE A 214 1.73 -16.80 11.75
CA PHE A 214 0.78 -17.83 12.18
C PHE A 214 -0.64 -17.41 11.79
N THR A 215 -1.52 -18.37 11.54
CA THR A 215 -2.96 -18.09 11.51
C THR A 215 -3.56 -18.11 12.92
N PRO A 216 -4.78 -17.56 13.11
CA PRO A 216 -5.44 -17.60 14.42
C PRO A 216 -5.64 -19.03 14.93
N GLU A 217 -6.00 -19.96 14.03
CA GLU A 217 -6.23 -21.37 14.38
C GLU A 217 -4.93 -22.05 14.85
N GLN A 218 -3.81 -21.76 14.18
CA GLN A 218 -2.48 -22.26 14.59
C GLN A 218 -2.08 -21.69 15.94
N TYR A 219 -2.28 -20.38 16.14
CA TYR A 219 -1.73 -19.69 17.30
C TYR A 219 -2.56 -19.89 18.58
N PHE A 220 -3.88 -19.72 18.47
CA PHE A 220 -4.79 -19.76 19.62
C PHE A 220 -5.24 -21.19 19.94
N ASP A 221 -5.43 -22.04 18.93
CA ASP A 221 -6.05 -23.36 19.09
C ASP A 221 -5.09 -24.52 18.82
N ASN A 222 -3.81 -24.21 18.57
CA ASN A 222 -2.75 -25.19 18.28
C ASN A 222 -3.10 -26.13 17.11
N ALA A 223 -3.83 -25.62 16.12
CA ALA A 223 -4.08 -26.35 14.88
C ALA A 223 -2.76 -26.66 14.16
N GLU A 224 -2.75 -27.71 13.34
CA GLU A 224 -1.55 -28.10 12.60
C GLU A 224 -1.04 -26.99 11.67
N MET A 225 0.29 -26.92 11.54
CA MET A 225 0.93 -26.00 10.61
C MET A 225 0.60 -26.39 9.18
N ILE A 226 0.02 -25.47 8.42
CA ILE A 226 -0.26 -25.62 7.00
C ILE A 226 0.72 -24.71 6.27
N GLN A 227 1.39 -25.24 5.24
CA GLN A 227 2.20 -24.40 4.37
C GLN A 227 1.28 -23.55 3.49
N TYR A 228 1.55 -22.25 3.46
CA TYR A 228 0.86 -21.30 2.59
C TYR A 228 1.78 -20.95 1.44
N GLU A 229 1.35 -21.22 0.21
CA GLU A 229 2.00 -20.64 -0.95
C GLU A 229 1.51 -19.21 -1.11
N ILE A 230 2.44 -18.26 -0.98
CA ILE A 230 2.18 -16.91 -1.47
C ILE A 230 1.88 -17.07 -2.95
N SER A 231 0.76 -16.51 -3.42
CA SER A 231 0.49 -16.42 -4.85
C SER A 231 1.47 -15.41 -5.46
N GLU A 232 2.75 -15.77 -5.51
CA GLU A 232 3.77 -15.13 -6.30
C GLU A 232 3.46 -15.47 -7.75
N LYS A 233 2.46 -14.77 -8.28
CA LYS A 233 2.53 -14.37 -9.66
C LYS A 233 2.86 -12.89 -9.62
N PRO A 234 4.14 -12.50 -9.34
CA PRO A 234 4.63 -11.26 -9.93
C PRO A 234 4.19 -11.35 -11.38
N ILE A 235 3.50 -10.32 -11.89
CA ILE A 235 3.04 -10.35 -13.29
C ILE A 235 4.26 -10.77 -14.07
N GLN A 236 4.22 -11.98 -14.65
CA GLN A 236 5.36 -12.48 -15.38
C GLN A 236 5.64 -11.38 -16.39
N LEU A 237 6.83 -10.80 -16.29
CA LEU A 237 7.37 -9.76 -17.14
C LEU A 237 7.49 -10.34 -18.56
N HIS A 238 6.36 -10.67 -19.17
CA HIS A 238 6.28 -11.00 -20.57
C HIS A 238 6.22 -9.65 -21.25
N VAL A 239 7.39 -9.18 -21.66
CA VAL A 239 7.48 -8.14 -22.66
C VAL A 239 6.88 -8.74 -23.92
N GLY A 240 5.58 -8.54 -24.13
CA GLY A 240 5.05 -8.60 -25.47
C GLY A 240 5.78 -7.52 -26.26
N ASN A 241 6.41 -7.89 -27.37
CA ASN A 241 7.03 -6.89 -28.23
C ASN A 241 5.94 -6.10 -28.95
N MET A 242 5.89 -4.80 -28.71
CA MET A 242 5.10 -3.87 -29.51
C MET A 242 6.06 -3.11 -30.42
N ASP A 243 5.76 -3.10 -31.72
CA ASP A 243 6.51 -2.26 -32.65
C ASP A 243 6.19 -0.79 -32.38
N LEU A 244 7.14 -0.06 -31.76
CA LEU A 244 7.00 1.36 -31.48
C LEU A 244 7.11 2.24 -32.73
N SER A 245 7.51 1.68 -33.88
CA SER A 245 7.57 2.43 -35.14
C SER A 245 6.19 2.95 -35.57
N ILE A 246 5.10 2.28 -35.15
CA ILE A 246 3.72 2.69 -35.43
C ILE A 246 3.34 4.04 -34.81
N LEU A 247 4.12 4.53 -33.84
CA LEU A 247 3.92 5.81 -33.18
C LEU A 247 4.63 6.96 -33.91
N LYS A 248 5.49 6.68 -34.89
CA LYS A 248 6.24 7.72 -35.60
C LYS A 248 5.36 8.44 -36.61
N GLY A 249 5.38 9.77 -36.60
CA GLY A 249 4.68 10.61 -37.57
C GLY A 249 3.15 10.61 -37.46
N VAL A 250 2.58 10.05 -36.38
CA VAL A 250 1.13 10.13 -36.11
C VAL A 250 0.77 11.50 -35.53
N ARG A 251 -0.37 12.06 -35.94
CA ARG A 251 -0.88 13.33 -35.41
C ARG A 251 -1.86 13.13 -34.24
N ALA A 252 -2.48 11.95 -34.16
CA ALA A 252 -3.43 11.62 -33.12
C ALA A 252 -3.20 10.19 -32.57
N VAL A 253 -3.22 10.06 -31.24
CA VAL A 253 -3.15 8.78 -30.54
C VAL A 253 -4.41 8.59 -29.71
N PHE A 254 -5.17 7.54 -29.99
CA PHE A 254 -6.34 7.17 -29.22
C PHE A 254 -6.00 6.03 -28.26
N CYS A 255 -6.10 6.26 -26.95
CA CYS A 255 -5.90 5.26 -25.92
C CYS A 255 -7.25 4.80 -25.35
N TYR A 256 -7.52 3.50 -25.42
CA TYR A 256 -8.72 2.89 -24.86
C TYR A 256 -8.38 1.75 -23.91
N GLY A 257 -9.03 1.75 -22.75
CA GLY A 257 -8.90 0.68 -21.78
C GLY A 257 -9.55 1.03 -20.44
N PRO A 258 -9.72 0.04 -19.54
CA PRO A 258 -10.23 0.26 -18.19
C PRO A 258 -9.41 1.30 -17.42
N LEU A 259 -10.00 1.90 -16.38
CA LEU A 259 -9.22 2.70 -15.42
C LEU A 259 -8.09 1.87 -14.82
N TYR A 260 -6.97 2.51 -14.49
CA TYR A 260 -5.77 1.88 -13.94
C TYR A 260 -5.01 0.95 -14.89
N SER A 261 -5.32 0.94 -16.19
CA SER A 261 -4.61 0.15 -17.22
C SER A 261 -3.27 0.72 -17.65
N GLY A 262 -2.72 1.74 -16.98
CA GLY A 262 -1.41 2.30 -17.34
C GLY A 262 -1.36 3.14 -18.62
N MET A 263 -2.50 3.42 -19.28
CA MET A 263 -2.55 4.25 -20.51
C MET A 263 -1.71 5.54 -20.43
N GLN A 264 -1.85 6.31 -19.35
CA GLN A 264 -1.12 7.57 -19.19
C GLN A 264 0.39 7.35 -19.02
N TYR A 265 0.77 6.28 -18.31
CA TYR A 265 2.17 5.92 -18.15
C TYR A 265 2.80 5.59 -19.50
N PHE A 266 2.11 4.76 -20.29
CA PHE A 266 2.54 4.39 -21.64
C PHE A 266 2.71 5.63 -22.53
N VAL A 267 1.71 6.53 -22.54
CA VAL A 267 1.77 7.77 -23.31
C VAL A 267 2.96 8.63 -22.89
N LYS A 268 3.14 8.87 -21.59
CA LYS A 268 4.26 9.66 -21.06
C LYS A 268 5.63 9.07 -21.44
N ARG A 269 5.71 7.74 -21.60
CA ARG A 269 6.97 7.03 -21.86
C ARG A 269 7.32 6.92 -23.34
N PHE A 270 6.32 6.69 -24.20
CA PHE A 270 6.53 6.21 -25.57
C PHE A 270 5.89 7.09 -26.66
N VAL A 271 4.99 8.00 -26.31
CA VAL A 271 4.32 8.88 -27.29
C VAL A 271 5.02 10.24 -27.31
N ASP A 272 5.34 10.71 -28.52
CA ASP A 272 5.96 12.01 -28.75
C ASP A 272 5.03 13.17 -28.35
N GLY A 273 5.59 14.29 -27.92
CA GLY A 273 4.86 15.47 -27.46
C GLY A 273 4.03 16.17 -28.55
N ASP A 274 4.36 15.95 -29.82
CA ASP A 274 3.67 16.56 -30.97
C ASP A 274 2.32 15.90 -31.29
N ALA A 275 2.08 14.67 -30.84
CA ALA A 275 0.84 13.95 -31.09
C ALA A 275 -0.27 14.36 -30.10
N VAL A 276 -1.48 14.59 -30.62
CA VAL A 276 -2.64 14.86 -29.76
C VAL A 276 -3.20 13.54 -29.21
N VAL A 277 -3.28 13.42 -27.89
CA VAL A 277 -3.69 12.19 -27.22
C VAL A 277 -5.14 12.25 -26.72
N PHE A 278 -5.92 11.22 -27.01
CA PHE A 278 -7.31 11.07 -26.58
C PHE A 278 -7.46 9.82 -25.70
N TYR A 279 -8.07 9.96 -24.52
CA TYR A 279 -8.34 8.84 -23.61
C TYR A 279 -9.84 8.53 -23.55
N ASN A 280 -10.22 7.30 -23.90
CA ASN A 280 -11.60 6.80 -23.85
C ASN A 280 -12.64 7.78 -24.46
N LEU A 281 -12.32 8.41 -25.59
CA LEU A 281 -13.23 9.35 -26.24
C LEU A 281 -14.48 8.61 -26.75
N ASN A 282 -15.66 8.94 -26.26
CA ASN A 282 -16.90 8.24 -26.66
C ASN A 282 -17.74 8.99 -27.72
N LYS A 283 -17.26 10.11 -28.26
CA LYS A 283 -17.98 10.92 -29.25
C LYS A 283 -17.67 10.45 -30.67
N VAL A 284 -18.54 9.60 -31.23
CA VAL A 284 -18.36 8.96 -32.55
C VAL A 284 -18.06 9.96 -33.66
N ASP A 285 -18.84 11.04 -33.79
CA ASP A 285 -18.65 12.01 -34.89
C ASP A 285 -17.28 12.67 -34.84
N ARG A 286 -16.82 13.01 -33.62
CA ARG A 286 -15.49 13.57 -33.40
C ARG A 286 -14.38 12.57 -33.72
N ILE A 287 -14.56 11.29 -33.40
CA ILE A 287 -13.61 10.24 -33.76
C ILE A 287 -13.51 10.18 -35.29
N ARG A 288 -14.65 10.08 -35.99
CA ARG A 288 -14.70 10.00 -37.45
C ARG A 288 -14.10 11.22 -38.12
N GLU A 289 -14.25 12.41 -37.54
CA GLU A 289 -13.61 13.63 -38.04
C GLU A 289 -12.08 13.53 -38.00
N ILE A 290 -11.52 13.15 -36.85
CA ILE A 290 -10.07 13.08 -36.64
C ILE A 290 -9.45 11.95 -37.47
N THR A 291 -10.14 10.81 -37.61
CA THR A 291 -9.60 9.63 -38.30
C THR A 291 -9.61 9.75 -39.83
N LYS A 292 -10.14 10.84 -40.42
CA LYS A 292 -10.14 11.07 -41.88
C LYS A 292 -8.74 11.16 -42.49
N SER A 293 -7.76 11.71 -41.77
CA SER A 293 -6.39 11.88 -42.29
C SER A 293 -5.59 10.58 -42.34
N ASN A 294 -6.08 9.49 -41.72
CA ASN A 294 -5.35 8.24 -41.47
C ASN A 294 -4.01 8.38 -40.71
N GLU A 295 -3.63 9.60 -40.29
CA GLU A 295 -2.43 9.90 -39.49
C GLU A 295 -2.71 9.67 -38.00
N TYR A 296 -3.28 8.51 -37.66
CA TYR A 296 -3.65 8.17 -36.30
C TYR A 296 -3.29 6.72 -35.97
N VAL A 297 -3.21 6.45 -34.67
CA VAL A 297 -3.14 5.10 -34.13
C VAL A 297 -4.12 4.94 -32.97
N CYS A 298 -4.77 3.78 -32.89
CA CYS A 298 -5.60 3.39 -31.75
C CYS A 298 -4.88 2.30 -30.94
N LEU A 299 -4.66 2.58 -29.66
CA LEU A 299 -4.00 1.73 -28.68
C LEU A 299 -5.03 1.18 -27.69
N VAL A 300 -5.05 -0.14 -27.52
CA VAL A 300 -6.04 -0.85 -26.70
C VAL A 300 -5.35 -1.56 -25.52
N PHE A 301 -5.74 -1.22 -24.30
CA PHE A 301 -5.16 -1.66 -23.03
C PHE A 301 -6.15 -2.57 -22.27
N GLU A 302 -6.43 -3.74 -22.83
CA GLU A 302 -7.32 -4.73 -22.21
C GLU A 302 -6.50 -5.79 -21.47
N TYR A 303 -6.36 -5.62 -20.16
CA TYR A 303 -5.61 -6.53 -19.29
C TYR A 303 -6.53 -7.34 -18.38
N ASP A 304 -6.00 -8.46 -17.89
CA ASP A 304 -6.67 -9.26 -16.87
C ASP A 304 -7.02 -8.43 -15.64
N LYS A 305 -8.15 -8.78 -15.02
CA LYS A 305 -8.66 -8.08 -13.82
C LYS A 305 -7.64 -8.08 -12.68
N SER A 306 -6.82 -9.12 -12.56
CA SER A 306 -5.74 -9.22 -11.58
C SER A 306 -4.67 -8.14 -11.78
N VAL A 307 -4.23 -7.92 -13.03
CA VAL A 307 -3.28 -6.85 -13.39
C VAL A 307 -3.86 -5.49 -13.08
N ILE A 308 -5.11 -5.22 -13.50
CA ILE A 308 -5.78 -3.95 -13.20
C ILE A 308 -5.91 -3.72 -11.68
N LYS A 309 -6.22 -4.76 -10.91
CA LYS A 309 -6.30 -4.69 -9.44
C LYS A 309 -4.94 -4.35 -8.82
N GLN A 310 -3.86 -4.93 -9.31
CA GLN A 310 -2.50 -4.65 -8.82
C GLN A 310 -2.04 -3.23 -9.17
N LEU A 311 -2.27 -2.75 -10.39
CA LEU A 311 -1.95 -1.38 -10.79
C LEU A 311 -2.74 -0.36 -9.98
N LYS A 312 -4.02 -0.63 -9.74
CA LYS A 312 -4.87 0.16 -8.85
C LYS A 312 -4.31 0.19 -7.42
N ASN A 313 -3.93 -0.96 -6.87
CA ASN A 313 -3.33 -1.03 -5.53
C ASN A 313 -2.03 -0.23 -5.47
N THR A 314 -1.15 -0.39 -6.45
CA THR A 314 0.11 0.35 -6.54
C THR A 314 -0.15 1.86 -6.46
N LEU A 315 -1.05 2.39 -7.30
CA LEU A 315 -1.37 3.82 -7.35
C LEU A 315 -1.84 4.38 -5.99
N HIS A 316 -2.73 3.64 -5.32
CA HIS A 316 -3.29 4.09 -4.04
C HIS A 316 -2.28 3.99 -2.90
N LEU A 317 -1.54 2.88 -2.83
CA LEU A 317 -0.56 2.64 -1.77
C LEU A 317 0.68 3.55 -1.94
N SER A 318 1.02 3.92 -3.18
CA SER A 318 2.02 4.95 -3.48
C SER A 318 1.47 6.37 -3.34
N GLU A 319 0.18 6.53 -3.02
CA GLU A 319 -0.50 7.81 -2.83
C GLU A 319 -0.41 8.78 -4.02
N GLU A 320 -0.19 8.25 -5.23
CA GLU A 320 -0.12 9.02 -6.47
C GLU A 320 -1.53 9.22 -7.05
N ILE A 321 -2.47 9.70 -6.23
CA ILE A 321 -3.86 9.88 -6.68
C ILE A 321 -3.93 11.09 -7.63
N HIS A 322 -4.04 10.82 -8.93
CA HIS A 322 -4.23 11.85 -9.95
C HIS A 322 -5.72 12.19 -10.12
N ASN A 323 -6.07 13.47 -10.01
CA ASN A 323 -7.43 14.00 -10.24
C ASN A 323 -7.76 14.13 -11.73
N PHE A 324 -7.55 13.08 -12.52
CA PHE A 324 -7.78 13.11 -13.95
C PHE A 324 -9.12 12.45 -14.33
N LYS A 325 -10.00 13.21 -15.00
CA LYS A 325 -11.31 12.72 -15.43
C LYS A 325 -11.21 12.00 -16.78
N ILE A 326 -11.05 10.68 -16.75
CA ILE A 326 -11.18 9.81 -17.93
C ILE A 326 -12.63 9.36 -18.09
N SER A 327 -13.13 9.44 -19.32
CA SER A 327 -14.42 8.86 -19.67
C SER A 327 -14.43 7.35 -19.49
N ARG A 328 -15.59 6.79 -19.15
CA ARG A 328 -15.73 5.34 -18.97
C ARG A 328 -15.34 4.63 -20.26
N TYR A 329 -14.56 3.55 -20.11
CA TYR A 329 -14.21 2.67 -21.21
C TYR A 329 -15.46 2.03 -21.83
N ASN A 330 -15.56 2.10 -23.15
CA ASN A 330 -16.62 1.46 -23.95
C ASN A 330 -15.98 0.75 -25.13
N SER A 331 -15.88 -0.58 -25.07
CA SER A 331 -15.24 -1.38 -26.13
C SER A 331 -15.97 -1.30 -27.48
N ASN A 332 -17.26 -0.96 -27.51
CA ASN A 332 -18.01 -0.85 -28.77
C ASN A 332 -17.46 0.24 -29.70
N ILE A 333 -16.84 1.28 -29.13
CA ILE A 333 -16.27 2.40 -29.90
C ILE A 333 -15.08 1.95 -30.77
N LEU A 334 -14.44 0.83 -30.42
CA LEU A 334 -13.30 0.28 -31.15
C LEU A 334 -13.66 -0.13 -32.58
N LYS A 335 -14.95 -0.31 -32.89
CA LYS A 335 -15.47 -0.57 -34.25
C LYS A 335 -15.25 0.60 -35.21
N GLU A 336 -15.08 1.81 -34.69
CA GLU A 336 -14.86 3.03 -35.50
C GLU A 336 -13.40 3.14 -36.00
N PHE A 337 -12.48 2.31 -35.50
CA PHE A 337 -11.05 2.39 -35.82
C PHE A 337 -10.62 1.28 -36.77
N LYS A 338 -9.94 1.68 -37.86
CA LYS A 338 -9.28 0.76 -38.79
C LYS A 338 -7.90 0.35 -38.27
N ASN A 339 -7.10 1.34 -37.84
CA ASN A 339 -5.74 1.14 -37.33
C ASN A 339 -5.73 0.98 -35.80
N LYS A 340 -5.87 -0.26 -35.31
CA LYS A 340 -5.91 -0.58 -33.87
C LYS A 340 -4.86 -1.62 -33.49
N HIS A 341 -4.22 -1.40 -32.35
CA HIS A 341 -3.17 -2.25 -31.80
C HIS A 341 -3.43 -2.53 -30.33
N ASN A 342 -3.39 -3.80 -29.96
CA ASN A 342 -3.38 -4.20 -28.56
C ASN A 342 -2.01 -3.89 -27.97
N VAL A 343 -1.98 -3.15 -26.88
CA VAL A 343 -0.76 -2.86 -26.13
C VAL A 343 -0.54 -4.02 -25.17
N PRO A 344 0.52 -4.83 -25.31
CA PRO A 344 0.83 -5.86 -24.33
C PRO A 344 1.14 -5.20 -22.97
N PHE A 345 0.74 -5.85 -21.87
CA PHE A 345 1.13 -5.37 -20.56
C PHE A 345 2.63 -5.57 -20.36
N VAL A 346 3.33 -4.52 -20.00
CA VAL A 346 4.74 -4.55 -19.61
C VAL A 346 4.90 -3.82 -18.30
N TYR A 347 5.49 -4.48 -17.31
CA TYR A 347 5.89 -3.81 -16.08
C TYR A 347 7.21 -3.07 -16.35
N ASP A 348 7.13 -1.75 -16.39
CA ASP A 348 8.24 -0.81 -16.52
C ASP A 348 8.12 0.17 -15.35
N ASP A 349 9.13 0.19 -14.47
CA ASP A 349 9.21 1.07 -13.31
C ASP A 349 10.25 2.21 -13.49
N SER A 350 10.78 2.39 -14.70
CA SER A 350 11.85 3.36 -15.00
C SER A 350 11.46 4.80 -14.68
N LEU A 351 10.17 5.15 -14.80
CA LEU A 351 9.65 6.47 -14.43
C LEU A 351 9.05 6.52 -13.01
N PHE A 352 9.11 5.43 -12.24
CA PHE A 352 8.57 5.41 -10.88
C PHE A 352 9.49 6.16 -9.92
N SER A 353 8.90 6.84 -8.94
CA SER A 353 9.65 7.36 -7.80
C SER A 353 10.22 6.19 -6.98
N GLU A 354 11.31 6.41 -6.25
CA GLU A 354 11.87 5.39 -5.35
C GLU A 354 10.85 4.90 -4.32
N PHE A 355 9.99 5.82 -3.85
CA PHE A 355 8.88 5.48 -2.96
C PHE A 355 7.89 4.50 -3.61
N LYS A 356 7.49 4.75 -4.86
CA LYS A 356 6.59 3.87 -5.59
C LYS A 356 7.23 2.52 -5.91
N LYS A 357 8.50 2.49 -6.29
CA LYS A 357 9.25 1.23 -6.46
C LYS A 357 9.25 0.41 -5.18
N GLU A 358 9.46 1.07 -4.04
CA GLU A 358 9.43 0.41 -2.73
C GLU A 358 8.05 -0.16 -2.38
N ILE A 359 6.98 0.58 -2.68
CA ILE A 359 5.60 0.06 -2.56
C ILE A 359 5.37 -1.12 -3.50
N CYS A 360 5.86 -1.08 -4.74
CA CYS A 360 5.72 -2.18 -5.69
C CYS A 360 6.36 -3.48 -5.18
N LYS A 361 7.57 -3.42 -4.62
CA LYS A 361 8.26 -4.60 -4.06
C LYS A 361 7.42 -5.30 -2.98
N GLN A 362 6.61 -4.55 -2.25
CA GLN A 362 5.76 -5.06 -1.17
C GLN A 362 4.42 -5.64 -1.66
N LEU A 363 4.11 -5.52 -2.96
CA LEU A 363 2.89 -6.08 -3.57
C LEU A 363 3.14 -7.37 -4.35
N LEU A 364 4.40 -7.61 -4.74
CA LEU A 364 4.89 -8.83 -5.37
C LEU A 364 5.04 -9.93 -4.32
#